data_AF-A0A380KRY7-F1
#
_entry.id   AF-A0A380KRY7-F1
#
_cell.length_a   1.000
_cell.length_b   1.000
_cell.length_c   1.000
_cell.angle_alpha   90.00
_cell.angle_beta   90.00
_cell.angle_gamma   90.00
#
_symmetry.space_group_name_H-M   'P 1'
#
loop_
_entity.id
_entity.type
_entity.pdbx_description
1 polymer ?
#
loop_
_entity_poly.entity_id
_entity_poly.type
_entity_poly.pdbx_seq_one_letter_code
_entity_poly.pdbx_strand_id
1 'polypeptide(L)'
;MNRLRIQIMNQLDRKSHEYKALKRYWKLIQQDSRKLSHKRFYHPTFRMHLTNKEILEKLLSYSQELREHYELYQLLLFHFQEKQAEHFFGLIEDTISSVNPIFQTVFKTFLKGQR
;
A
#
# COMPACT_ATOMS: atom_id res chain seq x y z
N MET A 1 -1.32 -0.72 -6.95
CA MET A 1 -0.40 -0.11 -5.98
C MET A 1 0.12 1.27 -6.37
N ASN A 2 0.80 1.46 -7.52
CA ASN A 2 1.43 2.76 -7.80
C ASN A 2 0.47 3.91 -8.15
N ARG A 3 -0.67 3.63 -8.80
CA ARG A 3 -1.60 4.67 -9.28
C ARG A 3 -2.27 5.44 -8.13
N LEU A 4 -2.73 4.75 -7.07
CA LEU A 4 -3.35 5.40 -5.93
C LEU A 4 -2.36 6.31 -5.19
N ARG A 5 -1.16 5.82 -4.89
CA ARG A 5 -0.09 6.63 -4.27
C ARG A 5 0.18 7.90 -5.07
N ILE A 6 0.21 7.82 -6.40
CA ILE A 6 0.42 8.98 -7.27
C ILE A 6 -0.77 9.96 -7.18
N GLN A 7 -2.01 9.45 -7.16
CA GLN A 7 -3.21 10.28 -6.97
C GLN A 7 -3.16 11.04 -5.65
N ILE A 8 -2.85 10.35 -4.54
CA ILE A 8 -2.68 10.97 -3.21
C ILE A 8 -1.54 12.01 -3.25
N MET A 9 -0.40 11.68 -3.86
CA MET A 9 0.71 12.63 -3.97
C MET A 9 0.35 13.88 -4.77
N ASN A 10 -0.49 13.77 -5.79
CA ASN A 10 -0.90 14.92 -6.60
C ASN A 10 -1.83 15.89 -5.84
N GLN A 11 -2.45 15.44 -4.75
CA GLN A 11 -3.25 16.28 -3.85
C GLN A 11 -2.38 17.05 -2.84
N LEU A 12 -1.11 16.66 -2.67
CA LEU A 12 -0.18 17.27 -1.71
C LEU A 12 0.67 18.35 -2.38
N ASP A 13 1.08 19.36 -1.61
CA ASP A 13 2.08 20.33 -2.06
C ASP A 13 3.41 19.60 -2.32
N ARG A 14 4.01 19.80 -3.49
CA ARG A 14 5.29 19.20 -3.89
C ARG A 14 6.45 19.56 -2.94
N LYS A 15 6.34 20.67 -2.21
CA LYS A 15 7.30 21.12 -1.19
C LYS A 15 7.02 20.52 0.18
N SER A 16 5.84 19.95 0.41
CA SER A 16 5.43 19.38 1.70
C SER A 16 6.33 18.21 2.11
N HIS A 17 6.34 17.95 3.42
CA HIS A 17 7.10 16.85 3.99
C HIS A 17 6.49 15.49 3.58
N GLU A 18 5.16 15.39 3.59
CA GLU A 18 4.36 14.23 3.22
C GLU A 18 4.63 13.82 1.76
N TYR A 19 4.61 14.77 0.83
CA TYR A 19 4.92 14.50 -0.58
C TYR A 19 6.32 13.92 -0.74
N LYS A 20 7.32 14.52 -0.08
CA LYS A 20 8.72 14.06 -0.14
C LYS A 20 8.88 12.68 0.49
N ALA A 21 8.21 12.41 1.60
CA ALA A 21 8.22 11.12 2.27
C ALA A 21 7.57 10.03 1.41
N LEU A 22 6.35 10.25 0.92
CA LEU A 22 5.65 9.32 0.02
C LEU A 22 6.40 9.08 -1.30
N LYS A 23 7.08 10.11 -1.83
CA LYS A 23 7.92 9.98 -3.02
C LYS A 23 9.17 9.14 -2.75
N ARG A 24 9.86 9.35 -1.63
CA ARG A 24 11.13 8.69 -1.33
C ARG A 24 10.94 7.23 -0.91
N TYR A 25 9.94 6.96 -0.07
CA TYR A 25 9.75 5.67 0.60
C TYR A 25 8.66 4.81 -0.01
N TRP A 26 8.22 5.11 -1.24
CA TRP A 26 7.12 4.41 -1.91
C TRP A 26 7.28 2.88 -1.97
N LYS A 27 8.52 2.37 -2.03
CA LYS A 27 8.80 0.93 -2.05
C LYS A 27 8.34 0.23 -0.78
N LEU A 28 8.36 0.90 0.38
CA LEU A 28 7.92 0.32 1.65
C LEU A 28 6.42 0.00 1.65
N ILE A 29 5.61 0.77 0.90
CA ILE A 29 4.17 0.54 0.76
C ILE A 29 3.89 -0.76 -0.02
N GLN A 30 4.80 -1.18 -0.90
CA GLN A 30 4.66 -2.41 -1.70
C GLN A 30 5.41 -3.61 -1.12
N GLN A 31 6.27 -3.39 -0.13
CA GLN A 31 7.03 -4.47 0.48
C GLN A 31 6.10 -5.33 1.33
N ASP A 32 6.34 -6.64 1.30
CA ASP A 32 5.73 -7.60 2.22
C ASP A 32 6.04 -7.19 3.66
N SER A 33 4.99 -6.88 4.42
CA SER A 33 5.08 -6.41 5.81
C SER A 33 5.89 -7.35 6.70
N ARG A 34 5.82 -8.66 6.44
CA ARG A 34 6.52 -9.72 7.18
C ARG A 34 8.04 -9.69 6.97
N LYS A 35 8.50 -9.00 5.92
CA LYS A 35 9.91 -8.90 5.52
C LYS A 35 10.50 -7.52 5.83
N LEU A 36 9.80 -6.66 6.56
CA LEU A 36 10.32 -5.35 6.94
C LEU A 36 11.43 -5.50 7.98
N SER A 37 12.59 -4.89 7.71
CA SER A 37 13.71 -4.92 8.64
C SER A 37 13.40 -4.15 9.93
N HIS A 38 13.77 -4.75 11.06
CA HIS A 38 13.75 -4.12 12.39
C HIS A 38 15.00 -3.26 12.68
N LYS A 39 15.96 -3.20 11.76
CA LYS A 39 17.16 -2.38 11.94
C LYS A 39 16.81 -0.89 11.78
N ARG A 40 17.30 -0.08 12.72
CA ARG A 40 17.14 1.38 12.67
C ARG A 40 18.25 2.02 11.86
N PHE A 41 17.88 2.95 10.98
CA PHE A 41 18.81 3.75 10.20
C PHE A 41 18.44 5.22 10.28
N TYR A 42 19.43 6.11 10.12
CA TYR A 42 19.16 7.53 10.03
C TYR A 42 18.43 7.86 8.73
N HIS A 43 17.31 8.56 8.83
CA HIS A 43 16.49 8.93 7.69
C HIS A 43 16.41 10.45 7.54
N PRO A 44 17.15 11.06 6.59
CA PRO A 44 17.21 12.51 6.44
C PRO A 44 15.86 13.19 6.24
N THR A 45 14.88 12.50 5.65
CA THR A 45 13.53 13.04 5.48
C THR A 45 12.91 13.33 6.84
N PHE A 46 13.00 12.39 7.78
CA PHE A 46 12.43 12.48 9.13
C PHE A 46 13.40 13.06 10.17
N ARG A 47 14.69 13.21 9.83
CA ARG A 47 15.77 13.68 10.72
C ARG A 47 15.91 12.86 12.01
N MET A 48 15.70 11.55 11.93
CA MET A 48 15.76 10.63 13.07
C MET A 48 16.10 9.21 12.62
N HIS A 49 16.53 8.38 13.57
CA HIS A 49 16.74 6.95 13.34
C HIS A 49 15.42 6.20 13.45
N LEU A 50 14.97 5.58 12.36
CA LEU A 50 13.72 4.82 12.29
C LEU A 50 13.94 3.45 11.66
N THR A 51 13.06 2.53 11.99
CA THR A 51 12.87 1.26 11.27
C THR A 51 11.99 1.48 10.04
N ASN A 52 12.03 0.53 9.11
CA ASN A 52 11.13 0.56 7.96
C ASN A 52 9.65 0.50 8.37
N LYS A 53 9.32 -0.21 9.47
CA LYS A 53 7.97 -0.27 10.01
C LYS A 53 7.51 1.10 10.51
N GLU A 54 8.33 1.79 11.30
CA GLU A 54 7.99 3.14 11.81
C GLU A 54 7.84 4.17 10.68
N ILE A 55 8.66 4.07 9.62
CA ILE A 55 8.47 4.90 8.43
C ILE A 55 7.14 4.58 7.76
N LEU A 56 6.85 3.30 7.53
CA LEU A 56 5.61 2.87 6.90
C LEU A 56 4.39 3.38 7.67
N GLU A 57 4.33 3.22 8.99
CA GLU A 57 3.23 3.74 9.82
C GLU A 57 3.06 5.26 9.64
N LYS A 58 4.16 6.02 9.58
CA LYS A 58 4.10 7.46 9.28
C LYS A 58 3.54 7.74 7.89
N LEU A 59 3.94 6.98 6.86
CA LEU A 59 3.39 7.14 5.51
C LEU A 59 1.88 6.86 5.47
N LEU A 60 1.42 5.79 6.12
CA LEU A 60 0.01 5.40 6.18
C LEU A 60 -0.82 6.43 6.95
N SER A 61 -0.22 7.13 7.92
CA SER A 61 -0.91 8.19 8.66
C SER A 61 -1.26 9.43 7.81
N TYR A 62 -0.66 9.61 6.62
CA TYR A 62 -0.92 10.77 5.77
C TYR A 62 -2.25 10.70 5.02
N SER A 63 -2.84 9.51 4.86
CA SER A 63 -4.09 9.34 4.14
C SER A 63 -4.78 8.04 4.56
N GLN A 64 -6.02 8.16 5.00
CA GLN A 64 -6.87 7.00 5.32
C GLN A 64 -7.05 6.09 4.10
N GLU A 65 -7.24 6.68 2.91
CA GLU A 65 -7.34 5.97 1.64
C GLU A 65 -6.06 5.17 1.33
N LEU A 66 -4.88 5.72 1.64
CA LEU A 66 -3.61 5.01 1.49
C LEU A 66 -3.52 3.80 2.43
N ARG A 67 -3.98 3.98 3.67
CA ARG A 67 -3.96 2.94 4.70
C ARG A 67 -4.86 1.77 4.31
N GLU A 68 -6.10 2.04 3.95
CA GLU A 68 -7.05 1.01 3.50
C GLU A 68 -6.51 0.27 2.26
N HIS A 69 -5.90 1.01 1.33
CA HIS A 69 -5.26 0.43 0.16
C HIS A 69 -4.10 -0.51 0.50
N TYR A 70 -3.28 -0.09 1.47
CA TYR A 70 -2.16 -0.88 1.95
C TYR A 70 -2.65 -2.15 2.65
N GLU A 71 -3.62 -2.04 3.55
CA GLU A 71 -4.16 -3.17 4.31
C GLU A 71 -4.76 -4.23 3.37
N LEU A 72 -5.61 -3.83 2.42
CA LEU A 72 -6.16 -4.74 1.41
C LEU A 72 -5.06 -5.39 0.56
N TYR A 73 -4.06 -4.61 0.14
CA TYR A 73 -2.93 -5.15 -0.62
C TYR A 73 -2.17 -6.23 0.14
N GLN A 74 -1.85 -5.97 1.42
CA GLN A 74 -1.09 -6.92 2.24
C GLN A 74 -1.88 -8.20 2.47
N LEU A 75 -3.20 -8.10 2.66
CA LEU A 75 -4.05 -9.28 2.83
C LEU A 75 -4.13 -10.12 1.55
N LEU A 76 -4.29 -9.46 0.39
CA LEU A 76 -4.23 -10.14 -0.91
C LEU A 76 -2.86 -10.78 -1.15
N LEU A 77 -1.77 -10.06 -0.86
CA LEU A 77 -0.41 -10.58 -0.97
C LEU A 77 -0.19 -11.80 -0.09
N PHE A 78 -0.73 -11.78 1.14
CA PHE A 78 -0.69 -12.90 2.07
C PHE A 78 -1.39 -14.13 1.47
N HIS A 79 -2.66 -14.05 1.10
CA HIS A 79 -3.37 -15.21 0.53
C HIS A 79 -2.72 -15.74 -0.75
N PHE A 80 -2.18 -14.85 -1.58
CA PHE A 80 -1.43 -15.24 -2.77
C PHE A 80 -0.16 -16.04 -2.42
N GLN A 81 0.63 -15.57 -1.44
CA GLN A 81 1.86 -16.25 -1.02
C GLN A 81 1.57 -17.58 -0.30
N GLU A 82 0.50 -17.65 0.48
CA GLU A 82 0.05 -18.88 1.16
C GLU A 82 -0.71 -19.84 0.22
N LYS A 83 -0.84 -19.51 -1.07
CA LYS A 83 -1.57 -20.30 -2.08
C LYS A 83 -3.03 -20.58 -1.72
N GLN A 84 -3.65 -19.68 -0.97
CA GLN A 84 -5.05 -19.76 -0.56
C GLN A 84 -5.95 -19.12 -1.61
N ALA A 85 -6.15 -19.81 -2.73
CA ALA A 85 -6.90 -19.27 -3.86
C ALA A 85 -8.33 -18.87 -3.50
N GLU A 86 -9.07 -19.72 -2.79
CA GLU A 86 -10.45 -19.44 -2.37
C GLU A 86 -10.56 -18.16 -1.53
N HIS A 87 -9.69 -18.00 -0.52
CA HIS A 87 -9.65 -16.79 0.29
C HIS A 87 -9.21 -15.55 -0.50
N PHE A 88 -8.26 -15.71 -1.42
CA PHE A 88 -7.82 -14.62 -2.29
C PHE A 88 -8.96 -14.09 -3.17
N PHE A 89 -9.69 -14.99 -3.84
CA PHE A 89 -10.80 -14.61 -4.71
C PHE A 89 -12.02 -14.14 -3.93
N GLY A 90 -12.38 -14.83 -2.84
CA GLY A 90 -13.46 -14.40 -1.95
C GLY A 90 -13.24 -12.98 -1.43
N LEU A 91 -12.02 -12.65 -0.99
CA LEU A 91 -11.68 -11.29 -0.56
C LEU A 91 -11.84 -10.25 -1.68
N ILE A 92 -11.48 -10.60 -2.91
CA ILE A 92 -11.69 -9.70 -4.06
C ILE A 92 -13.19 -9.47 -4.28
N GLU A 93 -13.99 -10.52 -4.28
CA GLU A 93 -15.44 -10.45 -4.50
C GLU A 93 -16.15 -9.65 -3.42
N ASP A 94 -15.80 -9.87 -2.14
CA ASP A 94 -16.38 -9.16 -1.01
C ASP A 94 -16.06 -7.65 -1.03
N THR A 95 -14.87 -7.30 -1.51
CA THR A 95 -14.37 -5.91 -1.45
C THR A 95 -14.65 -5.11 -2.73
N ILE A 96 -14.97 -5.77 -3.86
CA ILE A 96 -15.07 -5.10 -5.18
C ILE A 96 -16.11 -3.97 -5.25
N SER A 97 -17.14 -4.02 -4.41
CA SER A 97 -18.24 -3.03 -4.39
C SER A 97 -17.89 -1.78 -3.59
N SER A 98 -17.00 -1.89 -2.59
CA SER A 98 -16.67 -0.83 -1.63
C SER A 98 -15.28 -0.24 -1.81
N VAL A 99 -14.37 -0.92 -2.51
CA VAL A 99 -13.00 -0.43 -2.72
C VAL A 99 -12.93 0.72 -3.70
N ASN A 100 -11.83 1.49 -3.60
CA ASN A 100 -11.51 2.58 -4.51
C ASN A 100 -11.66 2.17 -6.00
N PRO A 101 -12.21 3.03 -6.88
CA PRO A 101 -12.41 2.73 -8.30
C PRO A 101 -11.16 2.21 -9.05
N ILE A 102 -9.96 2.62 -8.62
CA ILE A 102 -8.70 2.12 -9.17
C ILE A 102 -8.59 0.61 -8.96
N PHE A 103 -8.94 0.10 -7.78
CA PHE A 103 -8.94 -1.32 -7.48
C PHE A 103 -10.06 -2.06 -8.19
N GLN A 104 -11.27 -1.49 -8.22
CA GLN A 104 -12.40 -2.12 -8.89
C GLN A 104 -12.07 -2.47 -10.33
N THR A 105 -11.38 -1.58 -11.05
CA THR A 105 -10.98 -1.82 -12.43
C THR A 105 -9.96 -2.97 -12.52
N VAL A 106 -8.97 -3.01 -11.62
CA VAL A 106 -7.97 -4.08 -11.58
C VAL A 106 -8.62 -5.43 -11.27
N PHE A 107 -9.48 -5.48 -10.25
CA PHE A 107 -10.20 -6.68 -9.84
C PHE A 107 -11.14 -7.19 -10.92
N LYS A 108 -11.92 -6.32 -11.55
CA LYS A 108 -12.81 -6.70 -12.67
C LYS A 108 -12.02 -7.31 -13.83
N THR A 109 -10.86 -6.74 -14.19
CA THR A 109 -10.00 -7.30 -15.24
C THR A 109 -9.42 -8.64 -14.82
N PHE A 110 -8.96 -8.76 -13.57
CA PHE A 110 -8.38 -9.99 -13.06
C PHE A 110 -9.40 -11.15 -13.04
N LEU A 111 -10.63 -10.89 -12.56
CA LEU A 111 -11.72 -11.86 -12.55
C LEU A 111 -12.19 -12.24 -13.96
N LYS A 112 -12.16 -11.31 -14.93
CA LYS A 112 -12.49 -11.62 -16.32
C LYS A 112 -11.51 -12.62 -16.96
N GLY A 113 -10.23 -12.55 -16.60
CA GLY A 113 -9.21 -13.46 -17.13
C GLY A 113 -9.20 -14.86 -16.50
N GLN A 114 -10.04 -15.12 -15.50
CA GLN A 114 -10.25 -16.44 -14.90
C GLN A 114 -11.37 -17.24 -15.59
N ARG A 115 -12.19 -16.58 -16.43
CA ARG A 115 -13.21 -17.23 -17.27
C ARG A 115 -12.65 -17.53 -18.64
#